data_AF-A0A5F2BNJ0-F1
#
_entry.id   AF-A0A5F2BNJ0-F1
#
_cell.length_a   1.000
_cell.length_b   1.000
_cell.length_c   1.000
_cell.angle_alpha   90.00
_cell.angle_beta   90.00
_cell.angle_gamma   90.00
#
_symmetry.space_group_name_H-M   'P 1'
#
loop_
_entity.id
_entity.type
_entity.pdbx_description
1 polymer ?
#
loop_
_entity_poly.entity_id
_entity_poly.type
_entity_poly.pdbx_seq_one_letter_code
_entity_poly.pdbx_strand_id
1 'polypeptide(L)'
;MNIEFYKVQYVEIQKLLNDIEKRLLSEISEGMEELLHELASFSARLKLHLNFEENLLYPTIKSMKDEGASALAEEFKVRTIDLKNHFKKYHCKWLLPSSILKEENLFREETEKLIFKLRDRIRTEENEIYVLF
;
A
#
# COMPACT_ATOMS: atom_id res chain seq x y z
N MET A 1 -16.15 -9.89 -10.77
CA MET A 1 -14.80 -9.36 -10.51
C MET A 1 -13.80 -10.51 -10.52
N ASN A 2 -12.60 -10.34 -11.06
CA ASN A 2 -11.57 -11.39 -11.00
C ASN A 2 -10.82 -11.25 -9.66
N ILE A 3 -11.25 -12.02 -8.66
CA ILE A 3 -10.62 -12.01 -7.33
C ILE A 3 -9.16 -12.47 -7.38
N GLU A 4 -8.79 -13.36 -8.31
CA GLU A 4 -7.40 -13.81 -8.48
C GLU A 4 -6.47 -12.67 -8.89
N PHE A 5 -6.95 -11.74 -9.72
CA PHE A 5 -6.18 -10.53 -10.05
C PHE A 5 -5.93 -9.63 -8.83
N TYR A 6 -6.88 -9.60 -7.88
CA TYR A 6 -6.72 -8.86 -6.63
C TYR A 6 -5.67 -9.52 -5.72
N LYS A 7 -5.73 -10.86 -5.57
CA LYS A 7 -4.75 -11.64 -4.81
C LYS A 7 -3.33 -11.47 -5.36
N VAL A 8 -3.16 -11.51 -6.68
CA VAL A 8 -1.86 -11.31 -7.32
C VAL A 8 -1.26 -9.94 -6.97
N GLN A 9 -2.06 -8.88 -6.99
CA GLN A 9 -1.59 -7.54 -6.61
C GLN A 9 -1.09 -7.48 -5.16
N TYR A 10 -1.76 -8.15 -4.22
CA TYR A 10 -1.30 -8.24 -2.84
C TYR A 10 0.04 -8.96 -2.72
N VAL A 11 0.22 -10.08 -3.40
CA VAL A 11 1.51 -10.79 -3.42
C VAL A 11 2.63 -9.87 -3.94
N GLU A 12 2.36 -9.10 -5.00
CA GLU A 12 3.33 -8.16 -5.57
C GLU A 12 3.65 -7.00 -4.62
N ILE A 13 2.63 -6.42 -3.97
CA ILE A 13 2.83 -5.36 -2.97
C ILE A 13 3.63 -5.90 -1.79
N GLN A 14 3.28 -7.07 -1.26
CA GLN A 14 3.98 -7.68 -0.13
C GLN A 14 5.45 -7.96 -0.46
N LYS A 15 5.75 -8.42 -1.68
CA LYS A 15 7.13 -8.60 -2.13
C LYS A 15 7.91 -7.28 -2.07
N LEU A 16 7.35 -6.20 -2.61
CA LEU A 16 7.99 -4.88 -2.60
C LEU A 16 8.18 -4.33 -1.18
N LEU A 17 7.21 -4.55 -0.28
CA LEU A 17 7.34 -4.19 1.13
C LEU A 17 8.49 -4.96 1.81
N ASN A 18 8.63 -6.25 1.52
CA ASN A 18 9.73 -7.07 2.04
C ASN A 18 11.10 -6.62 1.52
N ASP A 19 11.18 -6.23 0.25
CA ASP A 19 12.42 -5.77 -0.35
C ASP A 19 12.86 -4.42 0.26
N ILE A 20 11.93 -3.48 0.41
CA ILE A 20 12.17 -2.20 1.12
C ILE A 20 12.61 -2.46 2.56
N GLU A 21 11.89 -3.31 3.30
CA GLU A 21 12.20 -3.63 4.71
C GLU A 21 13.63 -4.19 4.88
N LYS A 22 14.09 -5.07 3.97
CA LYS A 22 15.47 -5.56 3.99
C LYS A 22 16.49 -4.44 3.84
N ARG A 23 16.21 -3.44 2.99
CA ARG A 23 17.11 -2.28 2.83
C ARG A 23 17.12 -1.36 4.03
N LEU A 24 16.02 -1.31 4.79
CA LEU A 24 15.97 -0.64 6.09
C LEU A 24 16.79 -1.36 7.18
N LEU A 25 17.40 -2.52 6.90
CA LEU A 25 18.31 -3.20 7.84
C LEU A 25 19.79 -2.98 7.50
N SER A 26 20.09 -2.51 6.29
CA SER A 26 21.45 -2.21 5.82
C SER A 26 21.77 -0.72 5.92
N GLU A 27 23.05 -0.36 5.72
CA GLU A 27 23.50 1.01 5.50
C GLU A 27 22.79 1.59 4.25
N ILE A 28 21.91 2.58 4.44
CA ILE A 28 21.06 3.10 3.36
C ILE A 28 21.89 3.78 2.27
N SER A 29 23.01 4.41 2.62
CA SER A 29 23.88 5.08 1.66
C SER A 29 24.52 4.13 0.64
N GLU A 30 24.76 2.88 1.01
CA GLU A 30 25.39 1.88 0.12
C GLU A 30 24.42 1.31 -0.93
N GLY A 31 23.11 1.36 -0.67
CA GLY A 31 22.07 0.81 -1.55
C GLY A 31 20.99 1.83 -1.93
N MET A 32 21.36 3.11 -2.02
CA MET A 32 20.42 4.21 -2.22
C MET A 32 19.67 4.12 -3.56
N GLU A 33 20.36 3.77 -4.64
CA GLU A 33 19.74 3.67 -5.96
C GLU A 33 18.66 2.60 -5.99
N GLU A 34 18.97 1.43 -5.44
CA GLU A 34 18.04 0.31 -5.37
C GLU A 34 16.87 0.61 -4.42
N LEU A 35 17.12 1.26 -3.28
CA LEU A 35 16.05 1.70 -2.37
C LEU A 35 15.09 2.65 -3.09
N LEU A 36 15.60 3.63 -3.83
CA LEU A 36 14.76 4.55 -4.60
C LEU A 36 13.98 3.81 -5.70
N HIS A 37 14.60 2.83 -6.36
CA HIS A 37 13.95 1.99 -7.35
C HIS A 37 12.80 1.16 -6.76
N GLU A 38 13.02 0.55 -5.58
CA GLU A 38 12.01 -0.22 -4.86
C GLU A 38 10.86 0.67 -4.37
N LEU A 39 11.17 1.85 -3.82
CA LEU A 39 10.15 2.85 -3.44
C LEU A 39 9.33 3.34 -4.63
N ALA A 40 9.95 3.56 -5.78
CA ALA A 40 9.26 3.95 -7.00
C ALA A 40 8.34 2.83 -7.52
N SER A 41 8.86 1.60 -7.56
CA SER A 41 8.10 0.40 -7.96
C SER A 41 6.91 0.15 -7.05
N PHE A 42 7.13 0.25 -5.74
CA PHE A 42 6.09 0.19 -4.72
C PHE A 42 5.03 1.28 -4.90
N SER A 43 5.45 2.54 -5.09
CA SER A 43 4.55 3.67 -5.33
C SER A 43 3.66 3.46 -6.56
N ALA A 44 4.23 2.98 -7.66
CA ALA A 44 3.48 2.67 -8.87
C ALA A 44 2.47 1.54 -8.63
N ARG A 45 2.91 0.44 -8.02
CA ARG A 45 2.06 -0.73 -7.75
C ARG A 45 0.92 -0.39 -6.80
N LEU A 46 1.20 0.33 -5.71
CA LEU A 46 0.18 0.77 -4.75
C LEU A 46 -0.85 1.69 -5.43
N LYS A 47 -0.42 2.66 -6.25
CA LYS A 47 -1.34 3.54 -6.98
C LYS A 47 -2.27 2.77 -7.91
N LEU A 48 -1.74 1.80 -8.66
CA LEU A 48 -2.54 0.94 -9.53
C LEU A 48 -3.57 0.14 -8.73
N HIS A 49 -3.14 -0.42 -7.60
CA HIS A 49 -4.02 -1.16 -6.70
C HIS A 49 -5.15 -0.29 -6.15
N LEU A 50 -4.83 0.88 -5.58
CA LEU A 50 -5.86 1.78 -5.03
C LEU A 50 -6.81 2.31 -6.11
N ASN A 51 -6.33 2.49 -7.35
CA ASN A 51 -7.19 2.85 -8.48
C ASN A 51 -8.12 1.69 -8.88
N PHE A 52 -7.63 0.46 -8.86
CA PHE A 52 -8.46 -0.73 -9.08
C PHE A 52 -9.56 -0.84 -8.01
N GLU A 53 -9.19 -0.62 -6.75
CA GLU A 53 -10.14 -0.67 -5.64
C GLU A 53 -11.27 0.35 -5.80
N GLU A 54 -10.90 1.60 -6.06
CA GLU A 54 -11.83 2.72 -6.20
C GLU A 54 -12.77 2.58 -7.41
N ASN A 55 -12.25 2.12 -8.54
CA ASN A 55 -12.99 2.11 -9.80
C ASN A 55 -13.69 0.78 -10.10
N LEU A 56 -13.29 -0.32 -9.44
CA LEU A 56 -13.87 -1.64 -9.71
C LEU A 56 -14.35 -2.36 -8.46
N LEU A 57 -13.51 -2.49 -7.42
CA LEU A 57 -13.87 -3.25 -6.22
C LEU A 57 -15.07 -2.61 -5.50
N TYR A 58 -14.99 -1.32 -5.17
CA TYR A 58 -16.04 -0.67 -4.38
C TYR A 58 -17.37 -0.58 -5.13
N PRO A 59 -17.41 -0.22 -6.43
CA PRO A 59 -18.65 -0.32 -7.20
C PRO A 59 -19.23 -1.73 -7.24
N THR A 60 -18.37 -2.76 -7.32
CA THR A 60 -18.82 -4.16 -7.31
C THR A 60 -19.46 -4.51 -5.97
N ILE A 61 -18.78 -4.27 -4.85
CA ILE A 61 -19.30 -4.54 -3.50
C ILE A 61 -20.60 -3.77 -3.27
N LYS A 62 -20.63 -2.48 -3.60
CA LYS A 62 -21.83 -1.63 -3.44
C LYS A 62 -23.04 -2.12 -4.23
N SER A 63 -22.82 -2.83 -5.34
CA SER A 63 -23.90 -3.39 -6.17
C SER A 63 -24.46 -4.73 -5.66
N MET A 64 -23.83 -5.35 -4.66
CA MET A 64 -24.29 -6.59 -4.06
C MET A 64 -25.60 -6.35 -3.28
N LYS A 65 -26.55 -7.29 -3.35
CA LYS A 65 -27.87 -7.20 -2.70
C LYS A 65 -27.84 -7.57 -1.20
N ASP A 66 -26.69 -7.41 -0.55
CA ASP A 66 -26.49 -7.70 0.86
C ASP A 66 -26.61 -6.40 1.67
N GLU A 67 -27.37 -6.42 2.76
CA GLU A 67 -27.60 -5.28 3.65
C GLU A 67 -26.28 -4.73 4.25
N GLY A 68 -25.24 -5.57 4.38
CA GLY A 68 -23.92 -5.15 4.87
C GLY A 68 -22.99 -4.56 3.81
N ALA A 69 -23.23 -4.83 2.52
CA ALA A 69 -22.26 -4.52 1.47
C ALA A 69 -22.10 -3.01 1.21
N SER A 70 -23.17 -2.22 1.35
CA SER A 70 -23.09 -0.77 1.18
C SER A 70 -22.26 -0.09 2.28
N ALA A 71 -22.39 -0.54 3.53
CA ALA A 71 -21.62 0.01 4.65
C ALA A 71 -20.13 -0.33 4.48
N LEU A 72 -19.85 -1.61 4.19
CA LEU A 72 -18.51 -2.09 3.93
C LEU A 72 -17.84 -1.33 2.78
N ALA A 73 -18.53 -1.12 1.66
CA ALA A 73 -18.01 -0.36 0.52
C ALA A 73 -17.63 1.10 0.89
N GLU A 74 -18.38 1.75 1.77
CA GLU A 74 -18.04 3.12 2.22
C GLU A 74 -16.84 3.10 3.19
N GLU A 75 -16.73 2.11 4.07
CA GLU A 75 -15.56 1.93 4.94
C GLU A 75 -14.28 1.72 4.12
N PHE A 76 -14.33 0.85 3.11
CA PHE A 76 -13.23 0.66 2.16
C PHE A 76 -12.81 1.97 1.49
N LYS A 77 -13.77 2.75 0.99
CA LYS A 77 -13.51 4.04 0.35
C LYS A 77 -12.84 5.02 1.31
N VAL A 78 -13.30 5.11 2.55
CA VAL A 78 -12.69 5.98 3.59
C VAL A 78 -11.25 5.54 3.87
N ARG A 79 -11.01 4.23 4.07
CA ARG A 79 -9.66 3.68 4.31
C ARG A 79 -8.71 3.98 3.15
N THR A 80 -9.18 3.90 1.91
CA THR A 80 -8.36 4.21 0.72
C THR A 80 -8.07 5.69 0.55
N ILE A 81 -9.04 6.58 0.81
CA ILE A 81 -8.79 8.03 0.78
C ILE A 81 -7.73 8.41 1.83
N ASP A 82 -7.86 7.87 3.04
CA ASP A 82 -6.90 8.11 4.12
C ASP A 82 -5.49 7.62 3.74
N LEU A 83 -5.38 6.40 3.19
CA LEU A 83 -4.11 5.85 2.74
C LEU A 83 -3.49 6.67 1.60
N LYS A 84 -4.27 7.07 0.59
CA LYS A 84 -3.78 7.92 -0.51
C LYS A 84 -3.18 9.23 0.03
N ASN A 85 -3.85 9.86 0.99
CA ASN A 85 -3.41 11.11 1.60
C ASN A 85 -2.12 10.94 2.41
N HIS A 86 -2.05 9.93 3.28
CA HIS A 86 -0.86 9.61 4.06
C HIS A 86 0.32 9.24 3.17
N PHE A 87 0.10 8.38 2.17
CA PHE A 87 1.13 7.95 1.24
C PHE A 87 1.66 9.11 0.39
N LYS A 88 0.80 10.03 -0.07
CA LYS A 88 1.23 11.21 -0.81
C LYS A 88 2.20 12.07 0.02
N LYS A 89 1.90 12.30 1.30
CA LYS A 89 2.77 13.06 2.21
C LYS A 89 4.12 12.36 2.40
N TYR A 90 4.08 11.06 2.71
CA TYR A 90 5.27 10.23 2.84
C TYR A 90 6.15 10.27 1.58
N HIS A 91 5.54 10.03 0.40
CA HIS A 91 6.25 9.99 -0.86
C HIS A 91 6.89 11.33 -1.23
N CYS A 92 6.19 12.45 -1.00
CA CYS A 92 6.77 13.78 -1.24
C CYS A 92 7.93 14.10 -0.29
N LYS A 93 7.87 13.65 0.97
CA LYS A 93 8.92 13.89 1.98
C LYS A 93 10.22 13.17 1.62
N TRP A 94 10.11 11.93 1.14
CA TRP A 94 11.25 11.03 0.91
C TRP A 94 11.60 10.84 -0.57
N LEU A 95 11.16 11.76 -1.44
CA LEU A 95 11.39 11.65 -2.89
C LEU A 95 12.86 11.77 -3.28
N LEU A 96 13.65 12.53 -2.51
CA LEU A 96 15.03 12.84 -2.84
C LEU A 96 15.99 12.04 -1.95
N PRO A 97 17.07 11.45 -2.51
CA PRO A 97 18.10 10.79 -1.71
C PRO A 97 18.70 11.70 -0.65
N SER A 98 18.85 13.00 -0.92
CA SER A 98 19.35 13.98 0.06
C SER A 98 18.42 14.13 1.27
N SER A 99 17.10 14.03 1.10
CA SER A 99 16.14 14.03 2.21
C SER A 99 16.33 12.81 3.08
N ILE A 100 16.45 11.63 2.46
CA ILE A 100 16.65 10.35 3.16
C ILE A 100 17.95 10.37 3.96
N LEU A 101 19.08 10.75 3.34
CA LEU A 101 20.39 10.77 4.01
C LEU A 101 20.46 11.79 5.15
N LYS A 102 19.77 12.92 5.01
CA LYS A 102 19.74 13.96 6.05
C LYS A 102 18.99 13.50 7.30
N GLU A 103 17.92 12.73 7.13
CA GLU A 103 17.02 12.32 8.23
C GLU A 103 16.79 10.81 8.23
N GLU A 104 17.87 10.04 8.11
CA GLU A 104 17.81 8.59 7.89
C GLU A 104 17.01 7.84 8.96
N ASN A 105 17.23 8.15 10.24
CA ASN A 105 16.49 7.52 11.34
C ASN A 105 14.98 7.75 11.24
N LEU A 106 14.57 8.98 10.86
CA LEU A 106 13.16 9.31 10.71
C LEU A 106 12.57 8.66 9.45
N PHE A 107 13.35 8.56 8.37
CA PHE A 107 12.96 7.80 7.20
C PHE A 107 12.70 6.34 7.54
N ARG A 108 13.62 5.67 8.25
CA ARG A 108 13.45 4.27 8.69
C ARG A 108 12.17 4.11 9.51
N GLU A 109 12.00 4.94 10.55
CA GLU A 109 10.83 4.89 11.42
C GLU A 109 9.50 5.08 10.67
N GLU A 110 9.42 6.08 9.78
CA GLU A 110 8.20 6.34 9.01
C GLU A 110 7.93 5.25 7.97
N THR A 111 8.97 4.70 7.36
CA THR A 111 8.85 3.61 6.37
C THR A 111 8.39 2.32 7.02
N GLU A 112 8.96 1.96 8.18
CA GLU A 112 8.52 0.80 8.97
C GLU A 112 7.07 0.92 9.40
N LYS A 113 6.67 2.11 9.89
CA LYS A 113 5.26 2.39 10.23
C LYS A 113 4.33 2.26 9.03
N LEU A 114 4.76 2.72 7.85
CA LEU A 114 4.00 2.56 6.62
C LEU A 114 3.85 1.08 6.24
N ILE A 115 4.95 0.32 6.25
CA ILE A 115 4.95 -1.12 5.96
C ILE A 115 4.01 -1.87 6.90
N PHE A 116 4.10 -1.61 8.20
CA PHE A 116 3.23 -2.24 9.20
C PHE A 116 1.74 -1.96 8.93
N LYS A 117 1.37 -0.69 8.71
CA LYS A 117 -0.02 -0.31 8.42
C LYS A 117 -0.56 -0.95 7.15
N LEU A 118 0.28 -1.06 6.11
CA LEU A 118 -0.12 -1.68 4.85
C LEU A 118 -0.32 -3.19 4.98
N ARG A 119 0.56 -3.88 5.71
CA ARG A 119 0.40 -5.31 5.98
C ARG A 119 -0.85 -5.60 6.79
N ASP A 120 -1.14 -4.80 7.82
CA ASP A 120 -2.35 -4.94 8.61
C ASP A 120 -3.61 -4.68 7.79
N ARG A 121 -3.58 -3.66 6.93
CA ARG A 121 -4.63 -3.39 5.95
C ARG A 121 -4.85 -4.58 5.02
N ILE A 122 -3.82 -5.05 4.32
CA ILE A 122 -3.91 -6.20 3.40
C ILE A 122 -4.54 -7.40 4.10
N ARG A 123 -4.04 -7.77 5.28
CA ARG A 123 -4.60 -8.89 6.06
C ARG A 123 -6.08 -8.70 6.40
N THR A 124 -6.46 -7.49 6.80
CA THR A 124 -7.86 -7.18 7.14
C THR A 124 -8.74 -7.33 5.91
N GLU A 125 -8.31 -6.75 4.80
CA GLU A 125 -9.05 -6.77 3.54
C GLU A 125 -9.12 -8.16 2.90
N GLU A 126 -8.10 -9.00 3.03
CA GLU A 126 -8.17 -10.40 2.60
C GLU A 126 -9.33 -11.12 3.29
N ASN A 127 -9.45 -10.96 4.62
CA ASN A 127 -10.54 -11.57 5.38
C ASN A 127 -11.92 -10.99 5.02
N GLU A 128 -12.00 -9.70 4.73
CA GLU A 128 -13.25 -9.02 4.37
C GLU A 128 -13.67 -9.30 2.92
N ILE A 129 -12.74 -9.38 1.97
CA ILE A 129 -13.03 -9.49 0.53
C ILE A 129 -13.15 -10.94 0.10
N TYR A 130 -12.31 -11.85 0.60
CA TYR A 130 -12.32 -13.24 0.13
C TYR A 130 -13.59 -14.00 0.52
N VAL A 131 -14.34 -13.51 1.51
CA VAL A 131 -15.65 -14.08 1.88
C VAL A 131 -16.79 -13.56 1.01
N LEU A 132 -16.58 -12.47 0.27
CA LEU A 132 -17.57 -11.88 -0.63
C LEU A 132 -17.52 -12.45 -2.06
N PHE A 133 -16.41 -13.09 -2.45
CA PHE A 133 -16.13 -13.57 -3.81
C PHE A 133 -15.50 -14.96 -3.81
#